data_AF-A0A5J5TBI4-F1
#
_entry.id   AF-A0A5J5TBI4-F1
#
_cell.length_a   1.000
_cell.length_b   1.000
_cell.length_c   1.000
_cell.angle_alpha   90.00
_cell.angle_beta   90.00
_cell.angle_gamma   90.00
#
_symmetry.space_group_name_H-M   'P 1'
#
loop_
_entity.id
_entity.type
_entity.pdbx_description
1 polymer ?
#
loop_
_entity_poly.entity_id
_entity_poly.type
_entity_poly.pdbx_seq_one_letter_code
_entity_poly.pdbx_strand_id
1 'polypeptide(L)'
;MPSMAESQQPNGNITFKHNRNNNNKPNFFARRQKILEHRKSLPIASVERRLVEVVQENDVLIIVGETGSGKTTQIPQYLFDSGFCHDGKTIGVTQPRRVAAVTVAKRVAEECGVELGQKVGYSIRFEDVTSSSTRIKYMTDGLLLREALLDPYLCRYSVIVVDEVHCPH
;
A
#
# COMPACT_ATOMS: atom_id res chain seq x y z
N MET A 1 0.35 7.71 72.25
CA MET A 1 1.72 7.35 72.69
C MET A 1 1.60 6.41 73.88
N PRO A 2 2.45 5.38 74.09
CA PRO A 2 3.57 4.77 73.31
C PRO A 2 3.19 3.32 72.85
N SER A 3 4.00 2.38 72.32
CA SER A 3 5.24 2.31 71.51
C SER A 3 5.77 0.84 71.61
N MET A 4 6.03 0.19 70.46
CA MET A 4 7.06 -0.87 70.19
C MET A 4 6.92 -2.26 70.88
N ALA A 5 7.29 -3.41 70.29
CA ALA A 5 8.42 -3.72 69.39
C ALA A 5 8.25 -5.01 68.52
N GLU A 6 8.97 -5.00 67.37
CA GLU A 6 9.69 -6.11 66.67
C GLU A 6 8.93 -7.36 66.16
N SER A 7 9.25 -8.02 65.03
CA SER A 7 10.15 -7.82 63.88
C SER A 7 9.84 -8.95 62.87
N GLN A 8 9.95 -8.72 61.56
CA GLN A 8 10.41 -9.67 60.51
C GLN A 8 10.01 -9.20 59.09
N GLN A 9 11.02 -8.96 58.25
CA GLN A 9 10.90 -8.78 56.80
C GLN A 9 10.78 -10.13 56.09
N PRO A 10 10.22 -10.19 54.87
CA PRO A 10 10.85 -11.00 53.85
C PRO A 10 11.18 -10.20 52.58
N ASN A 11 12.45 -10.34 52.19
CA ASN A 11 13.02 -9.99 50.91
C ASN A 11 12.26 -10.64 49.75
N GLY A 12 11.99 -9.86 48.71
CA GLY A 12 11.45 -10.34 47.45
C GLY A 12 11.64 -9.33 46.33
N ASN A 13 12.89 -8.97 46.02
CA ASN A 13 13.20 -8.22 44.80
C ASN A 13 12.92 -9.11 43.58
N ILE A 14 11.70 -9.00 43.03
CA ILE A 14 11.33 -9.59 41.75
C ILE A 14 11.98 -8.75 40.65
N THR A 15 13.22 -9.09 40.31
CA THR A 15 13.87 -8.57 39.12
C THR A 15 13.13 -9.11 37.90
N PHE A 16 12.24 -8.29 37.32
CA PHE A 16 11.69 -8.55 35.99
C PHE A 16 12.83 -8.48 34.96
N LYS A 17 13.48 -9.62 34.73
CA LYS A 17 14.38 -9.82 33.60
C LYS A 17 13.56 -9.67 32.33
N HIS A 18 13.62 -8.47 31.74
CA HIS A 18 13.15 -8.21 30.39
C HIS A 18 14.03 -9.00 29.41
N ASN A 19 13.64 -10.25 29.14
CA ASN A 19 14.27 -11.10 28.16
C ASN A 19 13.86 -10.62 26.76
N ARG A 20 14.53 -9.56 26.27
CA ARG A 20 14.40 -9.13 24.87
C ARG A 20 15.13 -10.15 23.99
N ASN A 21 14.42 -11.18 23.56
CA ASN A 21 14.85 -12.02 22.44
C ASN A 21 14.93 -11.17 21.16
N ASN A 22 16.11 -10.64 20.87
CA ASN A 22 16.40 -9.73 19.77
C ASN A 22 16.80 -10.50 18.49
N ASN A 23 16.12 -11.60 18.18
CA ASN A 23 16.49 -12.52 17.08
C ASN A 23 15.69 -12.30 15.78
N ASN A 24 14.75 -11.35 15.72
CA ASN A 24 13.87 -11.17 14.54
C ASN A 24 14.28 -10.05 13.56
N LYS A 25 15.33 -9.28 13.85
CA LYS A 25 15.79 -8.20 12.96
C LYS A 25 16.41 -8.66 11.62
N PRO A 26 17.19 -9.76 11.51
CA PRO A 26 17.89 -10.06 10.25
C PRO A 26 16.94 -10.47 9.11
N ASN A 27 15.78 -11.06 9.42
CA ASN A 27 14.81 -11.52 8.41
C ASN A 27 14.09 -10.38 7.67
N PHE A 28 13.83 -9.25 8.35
CA PHE A 28 13.12 -8.13 7.72
C PHE A 28 13.97 -7.43 6.65
N PHE A 29 15.23 -7.15 6.96
CA PHE A 29 16.17 -6.54 6.00
C PHE A 29 16.40 -7.44 4.78
N ALA A 30 16.61 -8.74 5.00
CA ALA A 30 16.77 -9.70 3.91
C ALA A 30 15.53 -9.82 3.03
N ARG A 31 14.32 -9.84 3.62
CA ARG A 31 13.05 -9.86 2.87
C ARG A 31 12.87 -8.57 2.05
N ARG A 32 13.17 -7.40 2.63
CA ARG A 32 13.08 -6.11 1.93
C ARG A 32 14.04 -6.03 0.75
N GLN A 33 15.28 -6.51 0.93
CA GLN A 33 16.28 -6.54 -0.14
C GLN A 33 15.82 -7.42 -1.32
N LYS A 34 15.30 -8.62 -1.03
CA LYS A 34 14.73 -9.51 -2.06
C LYS A 34 13.56 -8.86 -2.83
N ILE A 35 12.69 -8.14 -2.12
CA ILE A 35 11.58 -7.41 -2.76
C ILE A 35 12.11 -6.33 -3.70
N LEU A 36 13.11 -5.57 -3.28
CA LEU A 36 13.72 -4.52 -4.11
C LEU A 36 14.41 -5.09 -5.36
N GLU A 37 15.13 -6.20 -5.21
CA GLU A 37 15.76 -6.90 -6.34
C GLU A 37 14.72 -7.43 -7.32
N HIS A 38 13.66 -8.05 -6.82
CA HIS A 38 12.55 -8.52 -7.65
C HIS A 38 11.90 -7.36 -8.43
N ARG A 39 11.64 -6.22 -7.78
CA ARG A 39 11.06 -5.04 -8.44
C ARG A 39 11.93 -4.54 -9.59
N LYS A 40 13.26 -4.51 -9.40
CA LYS A 40 14.22 -4.11 -10.45
C LYS A 40 14.27 -5.09 -11.63
N SER A 41 13.96 -6.38 -11.39
CA SER A 41 13.92 -7.39 -12.46
C SER A 41 12.65 -7.37 -13.30
N LEU A 42 11.60 -6.65 -12.88
CA LEU A 42 10.34 -6.60 -13.62
C LEU A 42 10.52 -5.83 -14.95
N PRO A 43 9.93 -6.31 -16.06
CA PRO A 43 10.04 -5.64 -17.36
C PRO A 43 9.66 -4.15 -17.32
N ILE A 44 8.64 -3.81 -16.52
CA ILE A 44 8.14 -2.44 -16.39
C ILE A 44 9.16 -1.46 -15.79
N ALA A 45 10.14 -1.94 -15.02
CA ALA A 45 11.16 -1.07 -14.41
C ALA A 45 12.04 -0.38 -15.46
N SER A 46 12.27 -1.03 -16.60
CA SER A 46 13.07 -0.45 -17.69
C SER A 46 12.41 0.75 -18.38
N VAL A 47 11.09 0.88 -18.26
CA VAL A 47 10.28 1.92 -18.93
C VAL A 47 9.70 2.95 -17.97
N GLU A 48 10.10 2.94 -16.69
CA GLU A 48 9.57 3.80 -15.64
C GLU A 48 9.53 5.29 -16.03
N ARG A 49 10.65 5.87 -16.46
CA ARG A 49 10.70 7.31 -16.82
C ARG A 49 9.77 7.65 -17.97
N ARG A 50 9.85 6.86 -19.05
CA ARG A 50 9.00 7.04 -20.24
C ARG A 50 7.52 6.91 -19.90
N LEU A 51 7.17 5.99 -19.00
CA LEU A 51 5.80 5.83 -18.54
C LEU A 51 5.29 7.09 -17.85
N VAL A 52 6.07 7.65 -16.92
CA VAL A 52 5.71 8.87 -16.19
C VAL A 52 5.53 10.05 -17.13
N GLU A 53 6.47 10.24 -18.08
CA GLU A 53 6.39 11.29 -19.10
C GLU A 53 5.11 11.17 -19.93
N VAL A 54 4.84 9.99 -20.48
CA VAL A 54 3.65 9.78 -21.33
C VAL A 54 2.35 9.95 -20.53
N VAL A 55 2.31 9.58 -19.25
CA VAL A 55 1.12 9.82 -18.40
C VAL A 55 0.93 11.31 -18.10
N GLN A 56 1.99 12.12 -18.03
CA GLN A 56 1.86 13.57 -17.86
C GLN A 56 1.39 14.27 -19.13
N GLU A 57 1.74 13.74 -20.31
CA GLU A 57 1.44 14.35 -21.61
C GLU A 57 0.06 13.96 -22.17
N ASN A 58 -0.58 12.92 -21.63
CA ASN A 58 -1.81 12.35 -22.20
C ASN A 58 -2.90 12.17 -21.13
N ASP A 59 -4.12 12.63 -21.43
CA ASP A 59 -5.29 12.43 -20.57
C ASP A 59 -5.71 10.95 -20.48
N VAL A 60 -5.47 10.18 -21.55
CA VAL A 60 -5.82 8.75 -21.64
C VAL A 60 -4.64 7.98 -22.24
N LEU A 61 -4.23 6.91 -21.55
CA LEU A 61 -3.15 6.03 -21.98
C LEU A 61 -3.56 4.55 -21.86
N ILE A 62 -3.32 3.79 -22.92
CA ILE A 62 -3.48 2.33 -22.91
C ILE A 62 -2.10 1.69 -22.72
N ILE A 63 -1.94 0.92 -21.65
CA ILE A 63 -0.69 0.23 -21.34
C ILE A 63 -0.89 -1.27 -21.57
N VAL A 64 -0.17 -1.81 -22.54
CA VAL A 64 -0.20 -3.25 -22.86
C VAL A 64 1.07 -3.90 -22.32
N GLY A 65 0.92 -5.06 -21.69
CA GLY A 65 2.05 -5.91 -21.30
C GLY A 65 1.57 -7.24 -20.76
N GLU A 66 2.45 -8.24 -20.77
CA GLU A 66 2.13 -9.60 -20.31
C GLU A 66 1.76 -9.64 -18.81
N THR A 67 1.03 -10.67 -18.40
CA THR A 67 0.76 -10.95 -16.98
C THR A 67 2.09 -11.17 -16.25
N GLY A 68 2.23 -10.59 -15.05
CA GLY A 68 3.48 -10.65 -14.30
C GLY A 68 4.52 -9.59 -14.69
N SER A 69 4.25 -8.73 -15.66
CA SER A 69 5.15 -7.62 -16.02
C SER A 69 5.28 -6.54 -14.95
N GLY A 70 4.40 -6.53 -13.94
CA GLY A 70 4.42 -5.59 -12.82
C GLY A 70 3.50 -4.37 -12.96
N LYS A 71 2.63 -4.31 -13.98
CA LYS A 71 1.73 -3.17 -14.23
C LYS A 71 0.94 -2.74 -12.99
N THR A 72 0.14 -3.64 -12.46
CA THR A 72 -0.78 -3.41 -11.34
C THR A 72 -0.08 -2.93 -10.08
N THR A 73 1.13 -3.42 -9.82
CA THR A 73 1.86 -3.10 -8.58
C THR A 73 2.76 -1.89 -8.74
N GLN A 74 3.47 -1.74 -9.86
CA GLN A 74 4.53 -0.74 -10.01
C GLN A 74 4.04 0.59 -10.59
N ILE A 75 3.09 0.60 -11.54
CA ILE A 75 2.59 1.85 -12.14
C ILE A 75 2.10 2.85 -11.06
N PRO A 76 1.25 2.45 -10.10
CA PRO A 76 0.76 3.39 -9.09
C PRO A 76 1.88 3.91 -8.17
N GLN A 77 2.93 3.10 -7.95
CA GLN A 77 4.09 3.50 -7.16
C GLN A 77 4.92 4.56 -7.90
N TYR A 78 5.20 4.34 -9.19
CA TYR A 78 5.95 5.31 -10.01
C TYR A 78 5.22 6.65 -10.14
N LEU A 79 3.90 6.62 -10.34
CA LEU A 79 3.08 7.83 -10.39
C LEU A 79 3.06 8.54 -9.03
N PHE A 80 2.96 7.80 -7.93
CA PHE A 80 3.05 8.40 -6.60
C PHE A 80 4.41 9.08 -6.38
N ASP A 81 5.51 8.38 -6.69
CA ASP A 81 6.88 8.88 -6.48
C ASP A 81 7.19 10.07 -7.41
N SER A 82 6.49 10.20 -8.53
CA SER A 82 6.58 11.32 -9.48
C SER A 82 5.71 12.53 -9.12
N GLY A 83 5.03 12.51 -7.98
CA GLY A 83 4.31 13.67 -7.44
C GLY A 83 2.86 13.82 -7.86
N PHE A 84 2.24 12.83 -8.50
CA PHE A 84 0.81 12.87 -8.89
C PHE A 84 -0.15 12.97 -7.68
N CYS A 85 0.36 12.86 -6.45
CA CYS A 85 -0.40 12.91 -5.21
C CYS A 85 -0.07 14.12 -4.32
N HIS A 86 0.73 15.09 -4.80
CA HIS A 86 1.19 16.23 -3.98
C HIS A 86 0.05 17.16 -3.52
N ASP A 87 -0.99 17.34 -4.33
CA ASP A 87 -2.14 18.19 -3.99
C ASP A 87 -3.14 17.51 -3.03
N GLY A 88 -2.73 16.42 -2.37
CA GLY A 88 -3.61 15.59 -1.55
C GLY A 88 -4.54 14.65 -2.34
N LYS A 89 -4.43 14.66 -3.68
CA LYS A 89 -5.15 13.74 -4.57
C LYS A 89 -4.65 12.30 -4.42
N THR A 90 -5.48 11.36 -4.86
CA THR A 90 -5.23 9.92 -4.76
C THR A 90 -5.09 9.29 -6.14
N ILE A 91 -4.23 8.28 -6.27
CA ILE A 91 -4.20 7.37 -7.42
C ILE A 91 -5.16 6.21 -7.12
N GLY A 92 -6.21 6.08 -7.92
CA GLY A 92 -7.18 5.00 -7.84
C GLY A 92 -6.79 3.88 -8.79
N VAL A 93 -6.80 2.63 -8.32
CA VAL A 93 -6.54 1.45 -9.15
C VAL A 93 -7.72 0.50 -9.00
N THR A 94 -8.38 0.18 -10.10
CA THR A 94 -9.50 -0.77 -10.06
C THR A 94 -9.04 -2.19 -10.31
N GLN A 95 -9.83 -3.13 -9.80
CA GLN A 95 -9.68 -4.57 -10.00
C GLN A 95 -11.09 -5.17 -10.14
N PRO A 96 -11.32 -6.09 -11.09
CA PRO A 96 -12.64 -6.70 -11.26
C PRO A 96 -13.01 -7.61 -10.09
N ARG A 97 -12.00 -8.12 -9.35
CA ARG A 97 -12.19 -9.07 -8.25
C ARG A 97 -11.82 -8.47 -6.90
N ARG A 98 -12.72 -8.61 -5.91
CA ARG A 98 -12.49 -8.19 -4.52
C ARG A 98 -11.18 -8.76 -3.94
N VAL A 99 -10.93 -10.05 -4.14
CA VAL A 99 -9.73 -10.73 -3.63
C VAL A 99 -8.46 -10.16 -4.26
N ALA A 100 -8.51 -9.77 -5.54
CA ALA A 100 -7.38 -9.14 -6.22
C ALA A 100 -7.07 -7.77 -5.62
N ALA A 101 -8.08 -6.90 -5.46
CA ALA A 101 -7.90 -5.57 -4.84
C ALA A 101 -7.23 -5.66 -3.46
N VAL A 102 -7.71 -6.55 -2.59
CA VAL A 102 -7.18 -6.74 -1.24
C VAL A 102 -5.74 -7.28 -1.28
N THR A 103 -5.49 -8.29 -2.11
CA THR A 103 -4.18 -8.97 -2.16
C THR A 103 -3.11 -8.06 -2.74
N VAL A 104 -3.44 -7.33 -3.81
CA VAL A 104 -2.53 -6.37 -4.43
C VAL A 104 -2.23 -5.22 -3.47
N ALA A 105 -3.24 -4.65 -2.80
CA ALA A 105 -3.01 -3.58 -1.83
C ALA A 105 -2.08 -4.00 -0.70
N LYS A 106 -2.29 -5.20 -0.13
CA LYS A 106 -1.39 -5.78 0.89
C LYS A 106 0.02 -5.95 0.37
N ARG A 107 0.17 -6.50 -0.84
CA ARG A 107 1.48 -6.67 -1.48
C ARG A 107 2.20 -5.34 -1.67
N VAL A 108 1.50 -4.32 -2.16
CA VAL A 108 2.10 -3.00 -2.44
C VAL A 108 2.40 -2.23 -1.15
N ALA A 109 1.58 -2.41 -0.10
CA ALA A 109 1.91 -1.90 1.24
C ALA A 109 3.22 -2.52 1.78
N GLU A 110 3.39 -3.83 1.64
CA GLU A 110 4.66 -4.51 1.98
C GLU A 110 5.84 -4.00 1.15
N GLU A 111 5.65 -3.79 -0.16
CA GLU A 111 6.70 -3.26 -1.05
C GLU A 111 7.12 -1.83 -0.68
N CYS A 112 6.18 -1.02 -0.22
CA CYS A 112 6.43 0.33 0.28
C CYS A 112 6.97 0.35 1.73
N GLY A 113 6.91 -0.77 2.45
CA GLY A 113 7.26 -0.84 3.87
C GLY A 113 6.33 -0.03 4.77
N VAL A 114 5.06 0.10 4.40
CA VAL A 114 4.03 0.85 5.14
C VAL A 114 2.96 -0.09 5.66
N GLU A 115 2.26 0.32 6.71
CA GLU A 115 1.06 -0.38 7.15
C GLU A 115 -0.10 -0.14 6.17
N LEU A 116 -0.89 -1.19 5.95
CA LEU A 116 -2.07 -1.10 5.10
C LEU A 116 -3.09 -0.11 5.68
N GLY A 117 -3.64 0.75 4.84
CA GLY A 117 -4.50 1.86 5.25
C GLY A 117 -3.75 3.17 5.49
N GLN A 118 -2.41 3.17 5.54
CA GLN A 118 -1.61 4.39 5.49
C GLN A 118 -1.46 4.86 4.04
N LYS A 119 -0.23 4.96 3.50
CA LYS A 119 0.05 5.37 2.09
C LYS A 119 -0.72 4.53 1.08
N VAL A 120 -0.85 3.22 1.33
CA VAL A 120 -1.51 2.25 0.45
C VAL A 120 -2.71 1.66 1.17
N GLY A 121 -3.87 1.62 0.52
CA GLY A 121 -5.09 1.07 1.09
C GLY A 121 -5.98 0.42 0.03
N TYR A 122 -7.09 -0.17 0.47
CA TYR A 122 -8.13 -0.64 -0.44
C TYR A 122 -9.52 -0.28 0.05
N SER A 123 -10.47 -0.20 -0.87
CA SER A 123 -11.89 -0.09 -0.54
C SER A 123 -12.69 -0.99 -1.46
N ILE A 124 -13.50 -1.86 -0.87
CA ILE A 124 -14.38 -2.80 -1.55
C ILE A 124 -15.77 -2.73 -0.92
N ARG A 125 -16.74 -3.40 -1.54
CA ARG A 125 -18.08 -3.46 -0.95
C ARG A 125 -18.02 -4.04 0.48
N PHE A 126 -18.54 -3.27 1.43
CA PHE A 126 -18.61 -3.57 2.88
C PHE A 126 -17.29 -3.54 3.66
N GLU A 127 -16.18 -3.10 3.05
CA GLU A 127 -14.90 -3.03 3.73
C GLU A 127 -14.03 -1.91 3.14
N ASP A 128 -13.63 -0.97 4.00
CA ASP A 128 -12.77 0.15 3.62
C ASP A 128 -11.56 0.21 4.56
N VAL A 129 -10.38 0.02 3.99
CA VAL A 129 -9.09 0.10 4.68
C VAL A 129 -8.28 1.22 4.02
N THR A 130 -8.78 2.44 4.19
CA THR A 130 -8.13 3.68 3.76
C THR A 130 -8.14 4.72 4.89
N SER A 131 -7.26 5.71 4.79
CA SER A 131 -7.22 6.85 5.70
C SER A 131 -6.98 8.15 4.92
N SER A 132 -6.99 9.29 5.61
CA SER A 132 -6.60 10.58 5.02
C SER A 132 -5.16 10.61 4.49
N SER A 133 -4.31 9.67 4.92
CA SER A 133 -2.94 9.50 4.44
C SER A 133 -2.82 8.59 3.21
N THR A 134 -3.90 7.90 2.82
CA THR A 134 -3.91 7.05 1.63
C THR A 134 -3.76 7.88 0.37
N ARG A 135 -2.85 7.42 -0.48
CA ARG A 135 -2.53 8.04 -1.78
C ARG A 135 -2.54 7.04 -2.91
N ILE A 136 -2.43 5.75 -2.61
CA ILE A 136 -2.65 4.66 -3.56
C ILE A 136 -3.81 3.83 -3.03
N LYS A 137 -4.96 3.88 -3.73
CA LYS A 137 -6.18 3.18 -3.34
C LYS A 137 -6.54 2.12 -4.36
N TYR A 138 -6.53 0.86 -3.94
CA TYR A 138 -7.06 -0.24 -4.74
C TYR A 138 -8.56 -0.42 -4.47
N MET A 139 -9.36 -0.66 -5.50
CA MET A 139 -10.80 -0.80 -5.33
C MET A 139 -11.41 -1.72 -6.37
N THR A 140 -12.65 -2.14 -6.13
CA THR A 140 -13.43 -2.82 -7.17
C THR A 140 -14.03 -1.83 -8.15
N ASP A 141 -14.20 -2.23 -9.41
CA ASP A 141 -14.84 -1.40 -10.45
C ASP A 141 -16.20 -0.85 -10.00
N GLY A 142 -17.02 -1.69 -9.35
CA GLY A 142 -18.33 -1.27 -8.85
C GLY A 142 -18.27 -0.21 -7.75
N LEU A 143 -17.15 -0.10 -7.01
CA LEU A 143 -16.97 0.98 -6.04
C LEU A 143 -16.60 2.28 -6.73
N LEU A 144 -15.70 2.24 -7.72
CA LEU A 144 -15.37 3.42 -8.52
C LEU A 144 -16.61 3.95 -9.23
N LEU A 145 -17.42 3.07 -9.83
CA LEU A 145 -18.67 3.46 -10.48
C LEU A 145 -19.62 4.17 -9.50
N ARG A 146 -19.73 3.64 -8.28
CA ARG A 146 -20.55 4.29 -7.23
C ARG A 146 -20.01 5.67 -6.83
N GLU A 147 -18.70 5.82 -6.73
CA GLU A 147 -18.07 7.11 -6.46
C GLU A 147 -18.29 8.09 -7.61
N ALA A 148 -18.19 7.65 -8.85
CA ALA A 148 -18.45 8.47 -10.04
C ALA A 148 -19.92 8.94 -10.13
N LEU A 149 -20.88 8.16 -9.60
CA LEU A 149 -22.27 8.60 -9.50
C LEU A 149 -22.48 9.73 -8.47
N LEU A 150 -21.61 9.83 -7.47
CA LEU A 150 -21.66 10.87 -6.43
C LEU A 150 -20.81 12.09 -6.80
N ASP A 151 -19.65 11.87 -7.39
CA ASP A 151 -18.72 12.88 -7.91
C ASP A 151 -18.37 12.52 -9.36
N PRO A 152 -19.14 13.03 -10.34
CA PRO A 152 -18.94 12.74 -11.77
C PRO A 152 -17.57 13.16 -12.31
N TYR A 153 -16.91 14.12 -11.65
CA TYR A 153 -15.59 14.59 -12.04
C TYR A 153 -14.46 13.85 -11.33
N LEU A 154 -14.79 12.97 -10.37
CA LEU A 154 -13.82 12.20 -9.59
C LEU A 154 -12.69 13.09 -9.04
N CYS A 155 -13.03 14.28 -8.54
CA CYS A 155 -12.09 15.36 -8.18
C CYS A 155 -11.04 14.93 -7.14
N ARG A 156 -11.35 13.90 -6.34
CA ARG A 156 -10.43 13.29 -5.36
C ARG A 156 -9.22 12.62 -6.02
N TYR A 157 -9.36 12.18 -7.27
CA TYR A 157 -8.35 11.40 -7.96
C TYR A 157 -7.52 12.27 -8.89
N SER A 158 -6.21 11.99 -8.94
CA SER A 158 -5.32 12.55 -9.96
C SER A 158 -5.19 11.64 -11.16
N VAL A 159 -5.14 10.32 -10.91
CA VAL A 159 -5.08 9.28 -11.94
C VAL A 159 -5.99 8.13 -11.52
N ILE A 160 -6.75 7.61 -12.48
CA ILE A 160 -7.47 6.36 -12.36
C ILE A 160 -6.83 5.34 -13.29
N VAL A 161 -6.37 4.23 -12.72
CA VAL A 161 -5.87 3.07 -13.43
C VAL A 161 -6.99 2.04 -13.46
N VAL A 162 -7.51 1.75 -14.64
CA VAL A 162 -8.46 0.65 -14.86
C VAL A 162 -7.65 -0.58 -15.26
N ASP A 163 -7.56 -1.56 -14.36
CA ASP A 163 -6.74 -2.77 -14.59
C ASP A 163 -7.58 -3.93 -15.12
N GLU A 164 -6.90 -4.94 -15.67
CA GLU A 164 -7.51 -6.13 -16.28
C GLU A 164 -8.56 -5.81 -17.37
N VAL A 165 -8.38 -4.70 -18.09
CA VAL A 165 -9.19 -4.37 -19.26
C VAL A 165 -8.82 -5.31 -20.40
N HIS A 166 -9.61 -6.37 -20.56
CA HIS A 166 -9.53 -7.25 -21.73
C HIS A 166 -10.27 -6.59 -22.88
N CYS A 167 -9.58 -6.37 -24.00
CA CYS A 167 -10.23 -5.92 -25.23
C CYS A 167 -11.23 -7.02 -25.66
N PRO A 168 -12.55 -6.72 -25.78
CA PRO A 168 -13.49 -7.65 -26.36
C PRO A 168 -13.01 -7.97 -27.78
N HIS A 169 -12.89 -9.26 -28.10
CA HIS A 169 -12.65 -9.73 -29.45
C HIS A 169 -13.96 -9.64 -30.24
#